data_AF-K9HVJ7-F1
#
_entry.id   AF-K9HVJ7-F1
#
_cell.length_a   1.000
_cell.length_b   1.000
_cell.length_c   1.000
_cell.angle_alpha   90.00
_cell.angle_beta   90.00
_cell.angle_gamma   90.00
#
_symmetry.space_group_name_H-M   'P 1'
#
loop_
_entity.id
_entity.type
_entity.pdbx_description
1 polymer ?
#
loop_
_entity_poly.entity_id
_entity_poly.type
_entity_poly.pdbx_seq_one_letter_code
_entity_poly.pdbx_strand_id
1 'polypeptide(L)' 'MTHPTLATVAGAAIAAVTALALGAGSAAASMSYECWTYKNGSPHKMTHVTADSNSEAVELAEEKFKRLGIKGLPVKCK' A
#
# COMPACT_ATOMS: atom_id res chain seq x y z
N MET A 1 29.71 -26.48 36.49
CA MET A 1 28.58 -25.55 36.28
C MET A 1 29.18 -24.16 36.25
N THR A 2 29.62 -23.75 35.08
CA THR A 2 30.43 -22.55 34.86
C THR A 2 29.61 -21.58 34.05
N HIS A 3 29.19 -20.49 34.68
CA HIS A 3 29.34 -19.15 34.12
C HIS A 3 29.34 -18.17 35.28
N PRO A 4 30.32 -17.26 35.28
CA PRO A 4 29.94 -15.88 35.46
C PRO A 4 30.68 -14.93 34.51
N THR A 5 29.88 -13.99 34.00
CA THR A 5 30.15 -12.54 33.98
C THR A 5 30.95 -11.93 32.82
N LEU A 6 30.27 -10.93 32.23
CA LEU A 6 30.72 -9.88 31.33
C LEU A 6 32.06 -9.23 31.71
N ALA A 7 32.90 -8.98 30.69
CA ALA A 7 33.60 -7.70 30.44
C ALA A 7 34.15 -7.76 28.99
N THR A 8 33.70 -6.89 28.08
CA THR A 8 34.34 -5.62 27.68
C THR A 8 35.51 -5.79 26.69
N VAL A 9 35.30 -5.24 25.49
CA VAL A 9 36.21 -4.73 24.42
C VAL A 9 37.13 -5.67 23.62
N ALA A 10 36.89 -5.70 22.31
CA ALA A 10 37.87 -5.62 21.21
C ALA A 10 37.05 -5.64 19.90
N GLY A 11 36.92 -4.55 19.14
CA GLY A 11 38.00 -4.09 18.29
C GLY A 11 37.95 -4.81 16.93
N ALA A 12 37.10 -4.33 16.01
CA ALA A 12 37.29 -4.48 14.57
C ALA A 12 36.30 -3.58 13.83
N ALA A 13 36.78 -2.43 13.36
CA ALA A 13 36.11 -1.69 12.32
C ALA A 13 36.09 -2.56 11.06
N ILE A 14 34.92 -3.00 10.63
CA ILE A 14 34.69 -3.44 9.25
C ILE A 14 33.61 -2.52 8.72
N ALA A 15 34.01 -1.67 7.79
CA ALA A 15 33.14 -0.79 7.03
C ALA A 15 32.07 -1.64 6.33
N ALA A 16 30.90 -1.79 6.95
CA ALA A 16 29.71 -2.24 6.26
C ALA A 16 29.27 -1.07 5.38
N VAL A 17 29.63 -1.19 4.11
CA VAL A 17 29.29 -0.28 3.02
C VAL A 17 27.84 0.16 3.13
N THR A 18 27.68 1.44 3.40
CA THR A 18 26.46 2.19 3.20
C THR A 18 26.00 2.02 1.74
N ALA A 19 24.93 1.28 1.53
CA ALA A 19 24.09 1.35 0.33
C ALA A 19 22.64 1.04 0.78
N LEU A 20 21.94 2.00 1.39
CA LEU A 20 20.98 2.83 0.66
C LEU A 20 20.53 2.21 -0.67
N ALA A 21 19.54 1.32 -0.59
CA ALA A 21 18.59 1.08 -1.67
C ALA A 21 17.15 0.87 -1.15
N LEU A 22 16.81 1.36 0.05
CA LEU A 22 15.42 1.69 0.38
C LEU A 22 15.12 3.06 -0.24
N GLY A 23 14.80 3.06 -1.52
CA GLY A 23 14.67 4.32 -2.26
C GLY A 23 14.14 4.19 -3.66
N ALA A 24 13.36 3.16 -3.98
CA ALA A 24 12.34 3.31 -5.01
C ALA A 24 11.11 3.92 -4.33
N GLY A 25 11.27 5.15 -3.83
CA GLY A 25 10.14 6.05 -3.71
C GLY A 25 9.70 6.29 -5.13
N SER A 26 8.85 5.40 -5.65
CA SER A 26 8.05 5.71 -6.82
C SER A 26 7.27 6.94 -6.40
N ALA A 27 7.76 8.12 -6.79
CA ALA A 27 6.92 9.28 -6.96
C ALA A 27 5.97 8.92 -8.11
N ALA A 28 5.06 8.00 -7.83
CA ALA A 28 3.94 7.74 -8.67
C ALA A 28 3.12 9.03 -8.61
N ALA A 29 2.91 9.62 -9.77
CA ALA A 29 2.00 10.73 -9.85
C ALA A 29 0.65 10.20 -9.41
N SER A 30 0.19 10.62 -8.24
CA SER A 30 -1.10 10.21 -7.71
C SER A 30 -2.17 10.71 -8.67
N MET A 31 -2.83 9.77 -9.36
CA MET A 31 -3.84 10.06 -10.36
C MET A 31 -5.23 9.98 -9.73
N SER A 32 -6.11 10.83 -10.24
CA SER A 32 -7.54 10.82 -9.88
C SER A 32 -8.24 9.75 -10.73
N TYR A 33 -8.81 8.74 -10.08
CA TYR A 33 -9.58 7.70 -10.72
C TYR A 33 -11.08 7.83 -10.40
N GLU A 34 -11.90 7.66 -11.43
CA GLU A 34 -13.35 7.57 -11.28
C GLU A 34 -13.78 6.10 -11.23
N CYS A 35 -14.17 5.64 -10.05
CA CYS A 35 -14.55 4.26 -9.81
C CYS A 35 -16.05 4.12 -9.72
N TRP A 36 -16.62 3.27 -10.57
CA TRP A 36 -18.04 2.95 -10.61
C TRP A 36 -18.29 1.54 -10.08
N THR A 37 -19.31 1.40 -9.24
CA THR A 37 -19.86 0.09 -8.88
C THR A 37 -21.11 -0.21 -9.71
N TYR A 38 -21.30 -1.46 -10.09
CA TYR A 38 -22.42 -1.88 -10.95
C TYR A 38 -23.36 -2.82 -10.20
N LYS A 39 -24.66 -2.51 -10.22
CA LYS A 39 -25.72 -3.36 -9.66
C LYS A 39 -26.61 -3.83 -10.80
N ASN A 40 -26.76 -5.15 -10.96
CA ASN A 40 -27.59 -5.74 -12.01
C ASN A 40 -27.23 -5.27 -13.44
N GLY A 41 -25.93 -5.10 -13.71
CA GLY A 41 -25.42 -4.66 -15.01
C GLY A 41 -25.49 -3.14 -15.25
N SER A 42 -26.10 -2.36 -14.36
CA SER A 42 -26.19 -0.90 -14.48
C SER A 42 -25.25 -0.18 -13.51
N PRO A 43 -24.67 0.97 -13.90
CA PRO A 43 -23.88 1.79 -12.98
C PRO A 43 -24.77 2.24 -11.82
N HIS A 44 -24.32 1.97 -10.59
CA HIS A 44 -25.10 2.20 -9.38
C HIS A 44 -24.60 3.40 -8.58
N LYS A 45 -23.31 3.44 -8.27
CA LYS A 45 -22.66 4.59 -7.61
C LYS A 45 -21.26 4.82 -8.17
N MET A 46 -20.84 6.08 -8.13
CA MET A 46 -19.49 6.50 -8.47
C MET A 46 -18.79 7.04 -7.21
N THR A 47 -17.50 6.78 -7.10
CA THR A 47 -16.61 7.42 -6.13
C THR A 47 -15.33 7.88 -6.84
N HIS A 48 -14.81 8.99 -6.36
CA HIS A 48 -13.47 9.45 -6.72
C HIS A 48 -12.46 8.89 -5.72
N VAL A 49 -11.35 8.39 -6.21
CA VAL A 49 -10.19 8.00 -5.40
C VAL A 49 -8.92 8.53 -6.04
N THR A 50 -7.95 8.89 -5.23
CA THR A 50 -6.62 9.26 -5.68
C THR A 50 -5.70 8.10 -5.34
N ALA A 51 -5.00 7.57 -6.33
CA ALA A 51 -4.15 6.40 -6.18
C ALA A 51 -2.97 6.47 -7.15
N ASP A 52 -1.96 5.64 -6.90
CA ASP A 52 -0.76 5.56 -7.72
C ASP A 52 -0.94 4.57 -8.89
N SER A 53 -1.96 3.72 -8.83
CA SER A 53 -2.30 2.76 -9.87
C SER A 53 -3.80 2.44 -9.93
N ASN A 54 -4.27 1.89 -11.06
CA ASN A 54 -5.66 1.45 -11.20
C ASN A 54 -6.01 0.33 -10.20
N SER A 55 -5.07 -0.58 -9.91
CA SER A 55 -5.26 -1.66 -8.94
C SER A 55 -5.51 -1.11 -7.54
N GLU A 56 -4.67 -0.18 -7.09
CA GLU A 56 -4.84 0.50 -5.80
C GLU A 56 -6.14 1.32 -5.75
N ALA A 57 -6.48 2.01 -6.84
CA ALA A 57 -7.74 2.74 -6.95
C ALA A 57 -8.96 1.82 -6.75
N VAL A 58 -8.94 0.62 -7.33
CA VAL A 58 -10.02 -0.37 -7.16
C VAL A 58 -10.14 -0.77 -5.69
N GLU A 59 -9.04 -1.11 -5.01
CA GLU A 59 -9.04 -1.50 -3.59
C GLU A 59 -9.59 -0.39 -2.69
N LEU A 60 -9.14 0.85 -2.90
CA LEU A 60 -9.63 2.03 -2.18
C LEU A 60 -11.12 2.29 -2.43
N ALA A 61 -11.57 2.12 -3.67
CA ALA A 61 -12.97 2.28 -4.04
C ALA A 61 -13.86 1.18 -3.46
N GLU A 62 -13.41 -0.08 -3.48
CA GLU A 62 -14.09 -1.22 -2.85
C GLU A 62 -14.27 -0.99 -1.35
N GLU A 63 -13.23 -0.50 -0.66
CA GLU A 63 -13.32 -0.19 0.76
C GLU A 63 -14.32 0.96 1.03
N LYS A 64 -14.33 2.00 0.20
CA LYS A 64 -15.34 3.07 0.27
C LYS A 64 -16.75 2.53 0.06
N PHE A 65 -16.99 1.72 -0.98
CA PHE A 65 -18.30 1.13 -1.23
C PHE A 65 -18.74 0.19 -0.10
N LYS A 66 -17.82 -0.60 0.46
CA LYS A 66 -18.07 -1.45 1.62
C LYS A 66 -18.53 -0.65 2.83
N ARG A 67 -17.90 0.51 3.10
CA ARG A 67 -18.30 1.45 4.17
C ARG A 67 -19.68 2.07 3.92
N LEU A 68 -20.07 2.24 2.66
CA LEU A 68 -21.41 2.68 2.24
C LEU A 68 -22.45 1.55 2.25
N GLY A 69 -22.10 0.34 2.70
CA GLY A 69 -22.99 -0.82 2.74
C GLY A 69 -23.16 -1.54 1.40
N ILE A 70 -22.37 -1.18 0.39
CA ILE A 70 -22.39 -1.78 -0.95
C ILE A 70 -21.27 -2.82 -1.02
N LYS A 71 -21.64 -4.10 -0.94
CA LYS A 71 -20.71 -5.23 -0.90
C LYS A 71 -20.98 -6.19 -2.05
N GLY A 72 -19.91 -6.77 -2.61
CA GLY A 72 -20.00 -7.80 -3.63
C GLY A 72 -20.49 -7.33 -5.00
N LEU A 73 -20.48 -6.02 -5.24
CA LEU A 73 -20.74 -5.47 -6.57
C LEU A 73 -19.40 -5.27 -7.30
N PRO A 74 -19.32 -5.59 -8.60
CA PRO A 74 -18.12 -5.35 -9.37
C PRO A 74 -17.82 -3.84 -9.44
N VAL A 75 -16.55 -3.50 -9.20
CA VAL A 75 -16.02 -2.14 -9.27
C VAL A 75 -15.13 -2.01 -10.50
N LYS A 76 -15.25 -0.89 -11.22
CA LYS A 76 -14.41 -0.56 -12.36
C LYS A 76 -13.97 0.89 -12.28
N CYS A 77 -12.66 1.11 -12.27
CA CYS A 77 -12.04 2.42 -12.24
C CYS A 77 -11.51 2.81 -13.62
N LYS A 78 -11.72 4.06 -14.00
CA LYS A 78 -11.16 4.67 -15.22
C LYS A 78 -10.26 5.83 -14.86
#